data_AF-A0AAW2ILM9-F1
#
_entry.id   AF-A0AAW2ILM9-F1
#
_cell.length_a   1.000
_cell.length_b   1.000
_cell.length_c   1.000
_cell.angle_alpha   90.00
_cell.angle_beta   90.00
_cell.angle_gamma   90.00
#
_symmetry.space_group_name_H-M   'P 1'
#
loop_
_entity.id
_entity.type
_entity.pdbx_description
1 polymer ?
#
loop_
_entity_poly.entity_id
_entity_poly.type
_entity_poly.pdbx_seq_one_letter_code
_entity_poly.pdbx_strand_id
1 'polypeptide(L)'
;MMKETLIIPPGFHFAPTDQELITFYLSRMAMGLQLPWNPILEKTMYGENANPWDVFADVQWDTSVVTREDKESKNVKRVIYVFTKLSKVCGKTRIARTAGSGTWDGQTVARKIHKKSGQVIGQMKMFTFISKTPGDSRKEHDHWIMHEYSLAGVSLNCELKYKDYVICRITRSSKRNPQQPILRSIPGESSSSCSENDSSNHN
;
A
#
# COMPACT_ATOMS: atom_id res chain seq x y z
N MET A 1 -3.38 -1.65 -25.40
CA MET A 1 -3.61 -0.29 -24.90
C MET A 1 -2.35 0.18 -24.21
N MET A 2 -1.76 1.27 -24.67
CA MET A 2 -0.60 1.90 -24.04
C MET A 2 -1.06 2.48 -22.69
N LYS A 3 -0.40 2.10 -21.60
CA LYS A 3 -0.57 2.80 -20.31
C LYS A 3 0.12 4.15 -20.49
N GLU A 4 -0.64 5.23 -20.64
CA GLU A 4 -0.08 6.57 -20.54
C GLU A 4 0.61 6.69 -19.17
N THR A 5 1.94 6.76 -19.20
CA THR A 5 2.73 7.00 -18.00
C THR A 5 2.61 8.48 -17.66
N LEU A 6 1.70 8.80 -16.75
CA LEU A 6 1.57 10.15 -16.21
C LEU A 6 2.92 10.52 -15.54
N ILE A 7 3.60 11.55 -16.05
CA ILE A 7 4.80 12.09 -15.40
C ILE A 7 4.32 12.92 -14.21
N ILE A 8 4.57 12.42 -13.01
CA ILE A 8 4.20 13.09 -11.76
C ILE A 8 5.40 13.90 -11.28
N PRO A 9 5.27 15.23 -11.13
CA PRO A 9 6.35 16.04 -10.60
C PRO A 9 6.76 15.60 -9.18
N PRO A 10 8.04 15.72 -8.81
CA PRO A 10 8.50 15.45 -7.45
C PRO A 10 7.67 16.21 -6.39
N GLY A 11 7.37 15.54 -5.27
CA GLY A 11 6.58 16.10 -4.16
C GLY A 11 5.08 15.81 -4.22
N PHE A 12 4.55 15.45 -5.39
CA PHE A 12 3.19 14.92 -5.52
C PHE A 12 3.15 13.47 -5.09
N HIS A 13 2.10 13.11 -4.36
CA HIS A 13 1.90 11.76 -3.86
C HIS A 13 0.42 11.40 -3.86
N PHE A 14 0.14 10.11 -3.91
CA PHE A 14 -1.22 9.60 -3.84
C PHE A 14 -1.72 9.59 -2.40
N ALA A 15 -2.43 10.65 -2.01
CA ALA A 15 -3.07 10.78 -0.70
C ALA A 15 -4.58 11.06 -0.81
N PRO A 16 -5.38 10.10 -1.34
CA PRO A 16 -6.82 10.28 -1.44
C PRO A 16 -7.47 10.29 -0.06
N THR A 17 -8.50 11.12 0.09
CA THR A 17 -9.46 11.04 1.18
C THR A 17 -10.28 9.75 1.10
N ASP A 18 -10.91 9.35 2.21
CA ASP A 18 -11.82 8.20 2.22
C ASP A 18 -12.95 8.33 1.20
N GLN A 19 -13.47 9.55 1.01
CA GLN A 19 -14.52 9.82 0.03
C GLN A 19 -14.01 9.64 -1.41
N GLU A 20 -12.79 10.08 -1.71
CA GLU A 20 -12.18 9.94 -3.02
C GLU A 20 -11.86 8.48 -3.35
N LEU A 21 -11.33 7.72 -2.39
CA LEU A 21 -11.11 6.26 -2.53
C LEU A 21 -12.40 5.53 -2.93
N ILE A 22 -13.51 5.83 -2.25
CA ILE A 22 -14.79 5.21 -2.57
C ILE A 22 -15.31 5.70 -3.93
N THR A 23 -15.35 7.00 -4.15
CA THR A 23 -16.09 7.60 -5.28
C THR A 23 -15.35 7.47 -6.62
N PHE A 24 -14.05 7.76 -6.62
CA PHE A 24 -13.27 7.83 -7.87
C PHE A 24 -12.51 6.54 -8.19
N TYR A 25 -12.27 5.68 -7.19
CA TYR A 25 -11.50 4.45 -7.39
C TYR A 25 -12.38 3.21 -7.25
N LEU A 26 -12.88 2.91 -6.05
CA LEU A 26 -13.59 1.65 -5.82
C LEU A 26 -14.90 1.56 -6.59
N SER A 27 -15.71 2.62 -6.56
CA SER A 27 -16.99 2.69 -7.28
C SER A 27 -16.80 2.54 -8.79
N ARG A 28 -15.83 3.27 -9.37
CA ARG A 28 -15.52 3.17 -10.80
C ARG A 28 -15.00 1.80 -11.19
N MET A 29 -14.06 1.25 -10.42
CA MET A 29 -13.55 -0.10 -10.66
C MET A 29 -14.69 -1.12 -10.57
N ALA A 30 -15.56 -1.04 -9.56
CA ALA A 30 -16.70 -1.95 -9.40
C ALA A 30 -17.68 -1.90 -10.60
N MET A 31 -17.85 -0.74 -11.22
CA MET A 31 -18.63 -0.56 -12.45
C MET A 31 -17.87 -0.94 -13.74
N GLY A 32 -16.58 -1.27 -13.65
CA GLY A 32 -15.73 -1.52 -14.83
C GLY A 32 -15.40 -0.27 -15.63
N LEU A 33 -15.52 0.91 -15.02
CA LEU A 33 -15.18 2.19 -15.64
C LEU A 33 -13.67 2.47 -15.56
N GLN A 34 -13.17 3.27 -16.50
CA GLN A 34 -11.78 3.72 -16.45
C GLN A 34 -11.51 4.59 -15.22
N LEU A 35 -10.37 4.31 -14.60
CA LEU A 35 -9.81 5.10 -13.50
C LEU A 35 -9.05 6.30 -14.07
N PRO A 36 -9.08 7.48 -13.42
CA PRO A 36 -8.43 8.68 -13.95
C PRO A 36 -6.91 8.49 -14.09
N TRP A 37 -6.24 8.17 -12.99
CA TRP A 37 -4.86 7.70 -12.90
C TRP A 37 -4.86 6.64 -11.80
N ASN A 38 -4.20 5.50 -12.00
CA ASN A 38 -4.31 4.36 -11.08
C ASN A 38 -2.97 3.96 -10.46
N PRO A 39 -2.63 4.46 -9.26
CA PRO A 39 -1.51 3.98 -8.47
C PRO A 39 -1.88 2.78 -7.57
N ILE A 40 -3.14 2.35 -7.55
CA ILE A 40 -3.62 1.26 -6.70
C ILE A 40 -3.24 -0.08 -7.35
N LEU A 41 -2.49 -0.90 -6.61
CA LEU A 41 -2.05 -2.22 -7.04
C LEU A 41 -3.22 -3.21 -7.01
N GLU A 42 -3.18 -4.26 -7.80
CA GLU A 42 -4.07 -5.42 -7.62
C GLU A 42 -3.27 -6.56 -6.98
N LYS A 43 -3.66 -6.99 -5.78
CA LYS A 43 -2.98 -8.05 -5.02
C LYS A 43 -4.01 -8.88 -4.24
N THR A 44 -3.72 -10.16 -4.06
CA THR A 44 -4.51 -11.05 -3.21
C THR A 44 -4.09 -10.89 -1.75
N MET A 45 -4.94 -10.27 -0.93
CA MET A 45 -4.64 -9.97 0.48
C MET A 45 -5.06 -11.05 1.47
N TYR A 46 -5.79 -12.07 1.02
CA TYR A 46 -6.36 -13.12 1.86
C TYR A 46 -6.09 -14.50 1.26
N GLY A 47 -5.86 -15.50 2.10
CA GLY A 47 -5.56 -16.88 1.70
C GLY A 47 -4.23 -17.38 2.26
N GLU A 48 -3.92 -18.64 1.99
CA GLU A 48 -2.76 -19.36 2.56
C GLU A 48 -1.39 -18.85 2.06
N ASN A 49 -1.37 -18.10 0.96
CA ASN A 49 -0.15 -17.54 0.38
C ASN A 49 -0.09 -16.00 0.49
N ALA A 50 -0.85 -15.42 1.41
CA ALA A 50 -1.05 -13.98 1.51
C ALA A 50 -0.39 -13.36 2.76
N ASN A 51 0.80 -13.82 3.16
CA ASN A 51 1.54 -13.10 4.20
C ASN A 51 1.86 -11.68 3.71
N PRO A 52 1.74 -10.64 4.55
CA PRO A 52 1.98 -9.26 4.12
C PRO A 52 3.37 -9.04 3.51
N TRP A 53 4.42 -9.65 4.07
CA TRP A 53 5.78 -9.52 3.54
C TRP A 53 5.97 -10.21 2.18
N ASP A 54 5.26 -11.31 1.92
CA ASP A 54 5.32 -12.01 0.63
C ASP A 54 4.54 -11.22 -0.44
N VAL A 55 3.33 -10.75 -0.08
CA VAL A 55 2.45 -9.99 -0.99
C VAL A 55 3.10 -8.70 -1.49
N PHE A 56 3.95 -8.09 -0.66
CA PHE A 56 4.62 -6.82 -0.93
C PHE A 56 6.14 -6.92 -1.10
N ALA A 57 6.66 -8.13 -1.35
CA ALA A 57 8.10 -8.35 -1.57
C ALA A 57 8.61 -7.66 -2.84
N ASP A 58 7.77 -7.57 -3.87
CA ASP A 58 8.06 -6.96 -5.18
C ASP A 58 7.69 -5.47 -5.27
N VAL A 59 7.08 -4.92 -4.21
CA VAL A 59 6.59 -3.55 -4.21
C VAL A 59 7.70 -2.59 -3.80
N GLN A 60 7.97 -1.63 -4.67
CA GLN A 60 8.75 -0.45 -4.32
C GLN A 60 7.88 0.44 -3.43
N TRP A 61 8.16 0.42 -2.14
CA TRP A 61 7.45 1.26 -1.19
C TRP A 61 7.85 2.71 -1.40
N ASP A 62 6.95 3.47 -1.99
CA ASP A 62 7.06 4.92 -2.00
C ASP A 62 7.03 5.42 -0.55
N THR A 63 8.06 6.18 -0.18
CA THR A 63 8.19 6.79 1.16
C THR A 63 7.26 7.99 1.35
N SER A 64 6.27 8.18 0.48
CA SER A 64 5.56 9.45 0.32
C SER A 64 4.65 9.90 1.46
N VAL A 65 4.47 9.09 2.50
CA VAL A 65 3.77 9.51 3.73
C VAL A 65 4.75 9.49 4.91
N VAL A 66 5.73 10.40 4.88
CA VAL A 66 6.45 10.79 6.09
C VAL A 66 5.79 12.06 6.62
N THR A 67 4.98 11.96 7.67
CA THR A 67 4.53 13.16 8.37
C THR A 67 5.74 13.84 9.03
N ARG A 68 5.64 15.13 9.35
CA ARG A 68 6.72 15.82 10.12
C ARG A 68 7.04 15.08 11.42
N GLU A 69 6.03 14.53 12.09
CA GLU A 69 6.17 13.71 13.31
C GLU A 69 6.90 12.38 13.06
N ASP A 70 6.72 11.76 11.89
CA ASP A 70 7.44 10.53 11.52
C ASP A 70 8.95 10.79 11.31
N LYS A 71 9.35 12.02 10.93
CA LYS A 71 10.78 12.40 10.84
C LYS A 71 11.46 12.44 12.22
N GLU A 72 10.74 12.89 13.24
CA GLU A 72 11.24 12.97 14.62
C GLU A 72 11.24 11.60 15.31
N SER A 73 10.28 10.73 14.96
CA SER A 73 10.05 9.45 15.64
C SER A 73 10.99 8.30 15.22
N LYS A 74 11.90 8.51 14.25
CA LYS A 74 12.72 7.45 13.58
C LYS A 74 11.92 6.28 13.00
N ASN A 75 10.59 6.32 13.01
CA ASN A 75 9.70 5.30 12.48
C ASN A 75 9.35 5.65 11.04
N VAL A 76 9.81 4.83 10.10
CA VAL A 76 9.44 4.98 8.69
C VAL A 76 8.09 4.33 8.49
N LYS A 77 7.05 5.13 8.29
CA LYS A 77 5.75 4.66 7.81
C LYS A 77 5.75 4.65 6.30
N ARG A 78 5.26 3.56 5.73
CA ARG A 78 5.09 3.41 4.29
C ARG A 78 3.65 3.02 4.01
N VAL A 79 3.06 3.62 2.98
CA VAL A 79 1.63 3.45 2.67
C VAL A 79 1.48 3.03 1.22
N ILE A 80 0.69 1.98 0.99
CA ILE A 80 0.31 1.52 -0.35
C ILE A 80 -1.18 1.20 -0.37
N TYR A 81 -1.76 1.23 -1.57
CA TYR A 81 -3.17 0.98 -1.79
C TYR A 81 -3.32 -0.23 -2.70
N VAL A 82 -4.26 -1.11 -2.36
CA VAL A 82 -4.48 -2.38 -3.03
C VAL A 82 -5.95 -2.59 -3.32
N PHE A 83 -6.30 -2.92 -4.56
CA PHE A 83 -7.51 -3.63 -4.90
C PHE A 83 -7.34 -5.10 -4.57
N THR A 84 -8.25 -5.65 -3.77
CA THR A 84 -8.31 -7.09 -3.48
C THR A 84 -9.74 -7.56 -3.59
N LYS A 85 -9.90 -8.78 -4.10
CA LYS A 85 -11.18 -9.48 -4.08
C LYS A 85 -11.39 -10.08 -2.69
N LEU A 86 -12.56 -9.87 -2.11
CA LEU A 86 -13.00 -10.54 -0.90
C LEU A 86 -13.35 -11.99 -1.23
N SER A 87 -12.75 -12.93 -0.51
CA SER A 87 -13.13 -14.34 -0.56
C SER A 87 -14.03 -14.68 0.62
N LYS A 88 -15.18 -15.29 0.33
CA LYS A 88 -16.06 -15.85 1.36
C LYS A 88 -15.43 -17.14 1.87
N VAL A 89 -15.53 -17.38 3.19
CA VAL A 89 -15.27 -18.71 3.73
C VAL A 89 -16.29 -19.67 3.11
N CYS A 90 -15.85 -20.84 2.64
CA CYS A 90 -16.68 -21.81 1.92
C CYS A 90 -18.06 -21.98 2.60
N GLY A 91 -19.13 -21.72 1.84
CA GLY A 91 -20.52 -21.84 2.30
C GLY A 91 -21.00 -20.81 3.34
N LYS A 92 -20.19 -19.80 3.68
CA LYS A 92 -20.52 -18.80 4.72
C LYS A 92 -20.55 -17.38 4.15
N THR A 93 -21.27 -16.50 4.84
CA THR A 93 -21.31 -15.05 4.56
C THR A 93 -20.06 -14.31 5.07
N ARG A 94 -19.33 -14.93 6.01
CA ARG A 94 -18.12 -14.36 6.60
C ARG A 94 -16.98 -14.36 5.59
N ILE A 95 -16.32 -13.21 5.45
CA ILE A 95 -15.11 -13.05 4.66
C ILE A 95 -13.93 -13.73 5.36
N ALA A 96 -13.14 -14.49 4.59
CA ALA A 96 -11.90 -15.10 5.07
C ALA A 96 -10.88 -14.00 5.35
N ARG A 97 -10.32 -13.99 6.57
CA ARG A 97 -9.31 -13.01 7.00
C ARG A 97 -7.95 -13.64 7.28
N THR A 98 -7.79 -14.92 6.98
CA THR A 98 -6.50 -15.61 6.96
C THR A 98 -5.59 -14.95 5.94
N ALA A 99 -4.34 -14.72 6.31
CA ALA A 99 -3.31 -14.18 5.44
C ALA A 99 -2.00 -14.91 5.74
N GLY A 100 -1.71 -15.93 4.94
CA GLY A 100 -0.57 -16.81 5.12
C GLY A 100 -0.57 -17.50 6.48
N SER A 101 0.54 -17.33 7.19
CA SER A 101 0.75 -17.84 8.55
C SER A 101 0.06 -17.00 9.63
N GLY A 102 -0.75 -16.00 9.26
CA GLY A 102 -1.42 -15.11 10.19
C GLY A 102 -2.87 -14.82 9.87
N THR A 103 -3.40 -13.78 10.50
CA THR A 103 -4.76 -13.29 10.29
C THR A 103 -4.80 -11.78 10.35
N TRP A 104 -5.67 -11.18 9.54
CA TRP A 104 -6.09 -9.79 9.72
C TRP A 104 -7.16 -9.74 10.79
N ASP A 105 -6.80 -9.23 11.97
CA ASP A 105 -7.68 -9.12 13.12
C ASP A 105 -8.36 -7.76 13.17
N GLY A 106 -9.70 -7.76 13.28
CA GLY A 106 -10.50 -6.54 13.16
C GLY A 106 -10.48 -5.73 14.44
N GLN A 107 -9.90 -4.53 14.39
CA GLN A 107 -9.68 -3.68 15.56
C GLN A 107 -10.87 -2.76 15.86
N THR A 108 -11.64 -2.38 14.83
CA THR A 108 -12.69 -1.37 14.96
C THR A 108 -14.04 -1.87 14.43
N VAL A 109 -15.12 -1.26 14.91
CA VAL A 109 -16.41 -1.28 14.20
C VAL A 109 -16.25 -0.56 12.86
N ALA A 110 -17.02 -0.97 11.85
CA ALA A 110 -17.00 -0.33 10.54
C ALA A 110 -17.53 1.11 10.64
N ARG A 111 -16.72 2.08 10.21
CA ARG A 111 -17.11 3.50 10.15
C ARG A 111 -17.72 3.79 8.78
N LYS A 112 -18.92 4.38 8.77
CA LYS A 112 -19.59 4.83 7.54
C LYS A 112 -18.84 6.01 6.91
N ILE A 113 -18.71 5.99 5.60
CA ILE A 113 -18.16 7.07 4.79
C ILE A 113 -19.33 7.75 4.07
N HIS A 114 -19.42 9.07 4.21
CA HIS A 114 -20.50 9.86 3.66
C HIS A 114 -19.98 10.81 2.59
N LYS A 115 -20.83 11.14 1.61
CA LYS A 115 -20.67 12.36 0.80
C LYS A 115 -21.01 13.58 1.63
N LYS A 116 -20.63 14.77 1.14
CA LYS A 116 -21.09 16.06 1.67
C LYS A 116 -22.62 16.17 1.77
N SER A 117 -23.36 15.47 0.89
CA SER A 117 -24.83 15.40 0.92
C SER A 117 -25.41 14.55 2.06
N GLY A 118 -24.58 13.90 2.89
CA GLY A 118 -25.01 12.97 3.93
C GLY A 118 -25.30 11.55 3.45
N GLN A 119 -25.25 11.28 2.14
CA GLN A 119 -25.41 9.93 1.59
C GLN A 119 -24.24 9.02 2.02
N VAL A 120 -24.54 7.86 2.62
CA VAL A 120 -23.54 6.81 2.91
C VAL A 120 -23.12 6.15 1.60
N ILE A 121 -21.83 6.26 1.26
CA ILE A 121 -21.26 5.71 0.03
C ILE A 121 -20.41 4.45 0.24
N GLY A 122 -19.96 4.24 1.47
CA GLY A 122 -19.08 3.14 1.80
C GLY A 122 -18.86 3.02 3.29
N GLN A 123 -17.94 2.14 3.65
CA GLN A 123 -17.51 1.92 5.00
C GLN A 123 -16.01 1.61 5.04
N MET A 124 -15.38 1.96 6.16
CA MET A 124 -13.98 1.66 6.45
C MET A 124 -13.88 0.81 7.72
N LYS A 125 -13.07 -0.24 7.69
CA LYS A 125 -12.73 -1.03 8.88
C LYS A 125 -11.22 -1.21 9.02
N MET A 126 -10.71 -1.05 10.24
CA MET A 126 -9.29 -1.22 10.54
C MET A 126 -8.99 -2.65 10.99
N PHE A 127 -7.87 -3.17 10.50
CA PHE A 127 -7.33 -4.47 10.87
C PHE A 127 -5.84 -4.36 11.19
N THR A 128 -5.38 -5.23 12.08
CA THR A 128 -3.97 -5.44 12.38
C THR A 128 -3.61 -6.85 11.98
N PHE A 129 -2.45 -7.04 11.34
CA PHE A 129 -1.97 -8.38 11.06
C PHE A 129 -1.38 -9.02 12.32
N ILE A 130 -1.82 -10.24 12.62
CA ILE A 130 -1.31 -11.06 13.71
C ILE A 130 -0.74 -12.35 13.10
N SER A 131 0.58 -12.50 13.10
CA SER A 131 1.24 -13.76 12.71
C SER A 131 1.01 -14.84 13.77
N LYS A 132 0.69 -16.07 13.37
CA LYS A 132 0.47 -17.20 14.28
C LYS A 132 1.72 -18.05 14.47
N THR A 133 2.79 -17.82 13.71
CA THR A 133 4.06 -18.54 13.84
C THR A 133 4.80 -18.11 15.12
N PRO A 134 5.06 -19.00 16.08
CA PRO A 134 5.88 -18.68 17.25
C PRO A 134 7.31 -18.30 16.83
N GLY A 135 7.91 -17.29 17.47
CA GLY A 135 9.30 -16.89 17.20
C GLY A 135 9.56 -16.21 15.84
N ASP A 136 8.52 -15.81 15.11
CA ASP A 136 8.71 -15.04 13.87
C ASP A 136 9.25 -13.65 14.21
N SER A 137 10.56 -13.43 14.01
CA SER A 137 11.25 -12.17 14.29
C SER A 137 10.66 -10.98 13.52
N ARG A 138 9.96 -11.21 12.40
CA ARG A 138 9.26 -10.14 11.68
C ARG A 138 8.12 -9.54 12.50
N LYS A 139 7.56 -10.27 13.47
CA LYS A 139 6.57 -9.73 14.44
C LYS A 139 7.14 -8.57 15.26
N GLU A 140 8.43 -8.63 15.57
CA GLU A 140 9.10 -7.65 16.42
C GLU A 140 9.55 -6.41 15.64
N HIS A 141 9.76 -6.58 14.33
CA HIS A 141 10.33 -5.55 13.47
C HIS A 141 9.31 -4.83 12.59
N ASP A 142 8.25 -5.51 12.11
CA ASP A 142 7.29 -4.97 11.16
C ASP A 142 5.84 -5.06 11.67
N HIS A 143 5.23 -3.90 11.88
CA HIS A 143 3.82 -3.78 12.21
C HIS A 143 3.01 -3.41 10.97
N TRP A 144 1.96 -4.18 10.71
CA TRP A 144 1.12 -4.08 9.51
C TRP A 144 -0.31 -3.73 9.91
N ILE A 145 -0.78 -2.59 9.40
CA ILE A 145 -2.15 -2.11 9.58
C ILE A 145 -2.83 -2.07 8.21
N MET A 146 -4.07 -2.51 8.16
CA MET A 146 -4.93 -2.42 6.99
C MET A 146 -6.15 -1.58 7.32
N HIS A 147 -6.47 -0.62 6.46
CA HIS A 147 -7.79 0.00 6.40
C HIS A 147 -8.49 -0.54 5.15
N GLU A 148 -9.53 -1.34 5.34
CA GLU A 148 -10.37 -1.87 4.27
C GLU A 148 -11.54 -0.94 4.02
N TYR A 149 -11.74 -0.59 2.75
CA TYR A 149 -12.79 0.27 2.24
C TYR A 149 -13.72 -0.55 1.35
N SER A 150 -15.01 -0.58 1.67
CA SER A 150 -16.03 -1.28 0.87
C SER A 150 -17.19 -0.36 0.50
N LEU A 151 -17.85 -0.67 -0.61
CA LEU A 151 -19.03 0.07 -1.09
C LEU A 151 -20.24 -0.20 -0.22
N ALA A 152 -21.04 0.83 0.03
CA ALA A 152 -22.38 0.66 0.56
C ALA A 152 -23.27 0.25 -0.63
N GLY A 153 -23.79 -0.99 -0.61
CA GLY A 153 -24.55 -1.58 -1.73
C GLY A 153 -25.75 -0.76 -2.24
N VAL A 154 -26.20 0.25 -1.47
CA VAL A 154 -27.32 1.16 -1.79
C VAL A 154 -26.90 2.34 -2.69
N SER A 155 -25.61 2.58 -2.89
CA SER A 155 -25.13 3.83 -3.54
C SER A 155 -25.02 3.78 -5.07
N LEU A 156 -25.25 2.62 -5.66
CA LEU A 156 -24.99 2.39 -7.08
C LEU A 156 -26.30 1.91 -7.71
N ASN A 157 -27.06 2.83 -8.30
CA ASN A 157 -28.24 2.54 -9.12
C ASN A 157 -27.84 1.88 -10.47
N CYS A 158 -26.81 1.04 -10.45
CA CYS A 158 -26.19 0.44 -11.63
C CYS A 158 -25.65 -0.96 -11.30
N GLU A 159 -25.58 -1.80 -12.31
CA GLU A 159 -25.02 -3.14 -12.16
C GLU A 159 -23.50 -3.08 -11.98
N LEU A 160 -23.03 -3.72 -10.91
CA LEU A 160 -21.60 -3.79 -10.60
C LEU A 160 -21.00 -5.06 -11.20
N LYS A 161 -19.96 -4.88 -12.02
CA LYS A 161 -19.17 -5.96 -12.62
C LYS A 161 -18.29 -6.66 -11.58
N TYR A 162 -17.74 -5.92 -10.61
CA TYR A 162 -16.78 -6.43 -9.63
C TYR A 162 -17.25 -6.19 -8.19
N LYS A 163 -18.39 -6.82 -7.82
CA LYS A 163 -19.09 -6.64 -6.51
C LYS A 163 -18.25 -7.02 -5.28
N ASP A 164 -17.34 -7.97 -5.43
CA ASP A 164 -16.58 -8.52 -4.30
C ASP A 164 -15.24 -7.80 -4.07
N TYR A 165 -14.94 -6.72 -4.78
CA TYR A 165 -13.69 -6.01 -4.58
C TYR A 165 -13.78 -4.93 -3.48
N VAL A 166 -12.66 -4.71 -2.81
CA VAL A 166 -12.43 -3.63 -1.85
C VAL A 166 -11.11 -2.93 -2.14
N ILE A 167 -10.93 -1.73 -1.57
CA ILE A 167 -9.60 -1.12 -1.46
C ILE A 167 -9.05 -1.37 -0.07
N CYS A 168 -7.79 -1.77 0.03
CA CYS A 168 -7.03 -1.85 1.26
C CYS A 168 -5.91 -0.80 1.24
N ARG A 169 -5.91 0.14 2.20
CA ARG A 169 -4.74 0.96 2.51
C ARG A 169 -3.88 0.20 3.51
N ILE A 170 -2.69 -0.21 3.09
CA ILE A 170 -1.73 -0.94 3.92
C ILE A 170 -0.68 0.04 4.43
N THR A 171 -0.53 0.09 5.75
CA THR A 171 0.53 0.82 6.41
C THR A 171 1.50 -0.17 7.01
N ARG A 172 2.78 -0.05 6.64
CA ARG A 172 3.88 -0.77 7.28
C ARG A 172 4.68 0.24 8.10
N SER A 173 4.82 -0.03 9.39
CA SER A 173 5.79 0.67 10.24
C SER A 173 6.86 -0.31 10.67
N SER A 174 8.10 0.00 10.33
CA SER A 174 9.28 -0.75 10.76
C SER A 174 10.05 0.06 11.80
N LYS A 175 10.41 -0.55 12.94
CA LYS A 175 11.37 0.06 13.86
C LYS A 175 12.75 -0.02 13.21
N ARG A 176 13.40 1.12 12.93
CA ARG A 176 14.78 1.12 12.41
C ARG A 176 15.71 0.49 13.45
N ASN A 177 16.44 -0.54 13.06
CA ASN A 177 17.58 -1.01 13.83
C ASN A 177 18.70 0.04 13.69
N PRO A 178 19.28 0.59 14.77
CA PRO A 178 20.27 1.67 14.70
C PRO A 178 21.55 1.34 13.91
N GLN A 179 21.76 0.07 13.53
CA GLN A 179 23.00 -0.43 12.93
C GLN A 179 22.99 -0.56 11.40
N GLN A 180 21.90 -0.25 10.69
CA GLN A 180 21.94 -0.31 9.22
C GLN A 180 22.46 1.01 8.62
N PRO A 181 23.60 1.01 7.89
CA PRO A 181 24.12 2.21 7.26
C PRO A 181 23.17 2.69 6.17
N ILE A 182 23.01 4.00 6.08
CA ILE A 182 22.32 4.66 4.98
C ILE A 182 23.21 4.49 3.74
N LEU A 183 22.83 3.61 2.80
CA LEU A 183 23.38 3.66 1.45
C LEU A 183 22.92 4.97 0.81
N ARG A 184 23.74 6.01 0.93
CA ARG A 184 23.60 7.24 0.14
C ARG A 184 24.12 6.90 -1.25
N SER A 185 23.22 6.74 -2.21
CA SER A 185 23.57 6.85 -3.62
C SER A 185 23.98 8.29 -3.90
N ILE A 186 25.25 8.50 -4.28
CA ILE A 186 25.70 9.77 -4.86
C ILE A 186 25.66 9.59 -6.38
N PRO A 187 24.97 10.45 -7.15
CA PRO A 187 25.05 10.46 -8.61
C PRO A 187 26.28 11.25 -9.06
N GLY A 188 27.07 10.60 -9.93
CA GLY A 188 27.99 11.13 -10.95
C GLY A 188 28.68 12.48 -10.74
N GLU A 189 30.00 12.43 -10.64
CA GLU A 189 30.85 13.43 -11.29
C GLU A 189 31.76 12.73 -12.30
N SER A 190 31.51 13.08 -13.56
CA SER A 190 32.44 12.96 -14.67
C SER A 190 33.66 13.85 -14.43
N SER A 191 34.86 13.31 -14.55
CA SER A 191 35.97 14.08 -15.10
C SER A 191 36.79 13.19 -16.04
N SER A 192 36.63 13.54 -17.32
CA SER A 192 37.55 13.26 -18.40
C SER A 192 38.94 13.84 -18.10
N SER A 193 40.00 13.09 -18.40
CA SER A 193 41.01 13.51 -19.38
C SER A 193 42.03 12.41 -19.62
N CYS A 194 42.47 12.36 -20.89
CA CYS A 194 43.37 11.40 -21.47
C CYS A 194 44.84 11.68 -21.12
N SER A 195 45.61 10.58 -21.09
CA SER A 195 46.94 10.35 -21.66
C SER A 195 48.08 11.40 -21.57
N GLU A 196 49.21 10.85 -21.12
CA GLU A 196 50.57 10.89 -21.72
C GLU A 196 51.65 11.85 -21.15
N ASN A 197 52.81 11.19 -20.95
CA ASN A 197 54.21 11.66 -20.99
C ASN A 197 54.73 12.51 -19.82
N ASP A 198 55.98 12.39 -19.34
CA ASP A 198 57.13 11.54 -19.65
C ASP A 198 58.11 11.61 -18.45
N SER A 199 58.97 10.58 -18.35
CA SER A 199 60.32 10.50 -17.75
C SER A 199 60.89 11.59 -16.81
N SER A 200 61.48 11.15 -15.68
CA SER A 200 62.95 11.01 -15.48
C SER A 200 63.44 11.13 -14.02
N ASN A 201 64.18 10.09 -13.61
CA ASN A 201 65.45 10.06 -12.86
C ASN A 201 65.66 10.52 -11.39
N HIS A 202 66.50 9.67 -10.75
CA HIS A 202 67.39 9.82 -9.57
C HIS A 202 66.70 9.65 -8.21
N ASN A 203 67.15 8.78 -7.28
CA ASN A 203 68.42 8.07 -7.09
C ASN A 203 68.13 6.74 -6.36
#